data_AF-A0A820AWT6-F1
#
_entry.id   AF-A0A820AWT6-F1
#
_cell.length_a   1.000
_cell.length_b   1.000
_cell.length_c   1.000
_cell.angle_alpha   90.00
_cell.angle_beta   90.00
_cell.angle_gamma   90.00
#
_symmetry.space_group_name_H-M   'P 1'
#
loop_
_entity.id
_entity.type
_entity.pdbx_description
1 polymer ?
#
loop_
_entity_poly.entity_id
_entity_poly.type
_entity_poly.pdbx_seq_one_letter_code
_entity_poly.pdbx_strand_id
1 'polypeptide(L)'
;MVRKKSTATKARTRKRAYERKKNKDRVSRSWRKLLLIVTAVNKFLRFRRCDIALACSTSDLNTSQSNKIFLNNVSFVQKDIEFTYANKTDATNHLEDLNVVQATIKSLNSKVCRLDYERKRQLEIRKKKSSSNTTIPKETTVLKSTRQSSWFHKKYSQDNLFRKRESERVTAIFQKKYTNNSNFREKEKTRSRTHGLEKYRKYITSRQEKKQRSKTYILNKYHNNSDFRNRTKTEVLRKYYTDNSIRLKMIQRALNSYRSDNTLMKRNSRRLYNQRRRILKKYTIIQSHKCTIKHRDLYINSLNRFRQIIREGPDYICISCRLALFRNQVMPFVEEKYIKQNMTNEIKKHIQSYFDYSSSKEQKWICKLCLDKI
;
A
#
# COMPACT_ATOMS: atom_id res chain seq x y z
N MET A 1 -31.58 8.47 -8.59
CA MET A 1 -30.28 7.80 -8.84
C MET A 1 -30.04 6.66 -7.85
N VAL A 2 -30.09 5.39 -8.28
CA VAL A 2 -29.80 4.23 -7.41
C VAL A 2 -28.28 4.00 -7.33
N ARG A 3 -27.66 4.32 -6.17
CA ARG A 3 -26.22 4.07 -5.97
C ARG A 3 -25.92 2.57 -6.02
N LYS A 4 -25.07 2.16 -6.97
CA LYS A 4 -24.58 0.77 -7.07
C LYS A 4 -23.84 0.39 -5.78
N LYS A 5 -24.26 -0.71 -5.13
CA LYS A 5 -23.59 -1.23 -3.92
C LYS A 5 -22.15 -1.65 -4.24
N SER A 6 -21.22 -1.31 -3.34
CA SER A 6 -19.81 -1.72 -3.48
C SER A 6 -19.65 -3.24 -3.49
N THR A 7 -18.59 -3.72 -4.15
CA THR A 7 -18.21 -5.14 -4.24
C THR A 7 -18.10 -5.78 -2.85
N ALA A 8 -17.49 -5.10 -1.88
CA ALA A 8 -17.40 -5.55 -0.49
C ALA A 8 -18.78 -5.73 0.16
N THR A 9 -19.73 -4.83 -0.14
CA THR A 9 -21.10 -4.93 0.39
C THR A 9 -21.84 -6.12 -0.24
N LYS A 10 -21.68 -6.33 -1.56
CA LYS A 10 -22.24 -7.49 -2.27
C LYS A 10 -21.71 -8.81 -1.71
N ALA A 11 -20.40 -8.91 -1.44
CA ALA A 11 -19.78 -10.09 -0.85
C ALA A 11 -20.33 -10.39 0.57
N ARG A 12 -20.45 -9.36 1.42
CA ARG A 12 -21.05 -9.51 2.77
C ARG A 12 -22.50 -9.96 2.71
N THR A 13 -23.30 -9.43 1.77
CA THR A 13 -24.70 -9.86 1.61
C THR A 13 -24.81 -11.31 1.14
N ARG A 14 -23.95 -11.75 0.21
CA ARG A 14 -23.91 -13.15 -0.26
C ARG A 14 -23.53 -14.12 0.86
N LYS A 15 -22.49 -13.80 1.64
CA LYS A 15 -22.08 -14.62 2.80
C LYS A 15 -23.22 -14.80 3.81
N ARG A 16 -23.90 -13.70 4.16
CA ARG A 16 -25.06 -13.75 5.08
C ARG A 16 -26.24 -14.53 4.51
N ALA A 17 -26.50 -14.45 3.19
CA ALA A 17 -27.55 -15.22 2.54
C ALA A 17 -27.24 -16.73 2.57
N TYR A 18 -25.98 -17.11 2.33
CA TYR A 18 -25.52 -18.49 2.43
C TYR A 18 -25.65 -19.06 3.85
N GLU A 19 -25.22 -18.31 4.86
CA GLU A 19 -25.38 -18.71 6.28
C GLU A 19 -26.85 -18.92 6.66
N ARG A 20 -27.76 -18.08 6.15
CA ARG A 20 -29.21 -18.25 6.35
C ARG A 20 -29.74 -19.53 5.71
N LYS A 21 -29.33 -19.83 4.47
CA LYS A 21 -29.73 -21.05 3.76
C LYS A 21 -29.25 -22.29 4.53
N LYS A 22 -27.98 -22.30 4.94
CA LYS A 22 -27.38 -23.38 5.73
C LYS A 22 -28.10 -23.63 7.05
N ASN A 23 -28.50 -22.58 7.76
CA ASN A 23 -29.27 -22.71 9.01
C ASN A 23 -30.69 -23.23 8.76
N LYS A 24 -31.38 -22.76 7.71
CA LYS A 24 -32.70 -23.29 7.32
C LYS A 24 -32.63 -24.77 7.00
N ASP A 25 -31.61 -25.19 6.26
CA ASP A 25 -31.39 -26.59 5.88
C ASP A 25 -31.07 -27.46 7.09
N ARG A 26 -30.26 -26.95 8.05
CA ARG A 26 -29.96 -27.67 9.30
C ARG A 26 -31.22 -27.93 10.12
N VAL A 27 -32.06 -26.90 10.28
CA VAL A 27 -33.33 -27.02 11.02
C VAL A 27 -34.28 -28.01 10.31
N SER A 28 -34.41 -27.92 8.99
CA SER A 28 -35.23 -28.85 8.20
C SER A 28 -34.76 -30.30 8.33
N ARG A 29 -33.44 -30.54 8.28
CA ARG A 29 -32.85 -31.88 8.49
C ARG A 29 -33.10 -32.40 9.91
N SER A 30 -32.98 -31.54 10.93
CA SER A 30 -33.29 -31.93 12.31
C SER A 30 -34.75 -32.33 12.48
N TRP A 31 -35.69 -31.59 11.87
CA TRP A 31 -37.12 -31.94 11.88
C TRP A 31 -37.41 -33.25 11.14
N ARG A 32 -36.80 -33.48 9.97
CA ARG A 32 -36.94 -34.76 9.25
C ARG A 32 -36.42 -35.93 10.08
N LYS A 33 -35.26 -35.78 10.75
CA LYS A 33 -34.73 -36.81 11.65
C LYS A 33 -35.67 -37.09 12.81
N LEU A 34 -36.24 -36.05 13.43
CA LEU A 34 -37.22 -36.22 14.51
C LEU A 34 -38.46 -36.96 14.01
N LEU A 35 -39.02 -36.57 12.87
CA LEU A 35 -40.17 -37.25 12.26
C LEU A 35 -39.86 -38.72 11.97
N LEU A 36 -38.71 -39.03 11.38
CA LEU A 36 -38.30 -40.41 11.13
C LEU A 36 -38.18 -41.23 12.42
N ILE A 37 -37.61 -40.65 13.48
CA ILE A 37 -37.53 -41.30 14.80
C ILE A 37 -38.92 -41.56 15.36
N VAL A 38 -39.81 -40.55 15.35
CA VAL A 38 -41.18 -40.70 15.85
C VAL A 38 -41.96 -41.75 15.05
N THR A 39 -41.82 -41.76 13.72
CA THR A 39 -42.46 -42.77 12.85
C THR A 39 -41.90 -44.16 13.12
N ALA A 40 -40.58 -44.30 13.30
CA ALA A 40 -39.94 -45.58 13.62
C ALA A 40 -40.41 -46.10 15.00
N VAL A 41 -40.44 -45.23 16.01
CA VAL A 41 -40.96 -45.56 17.34
C VAL A 41 -42.44 -45.96 17.28
N ASN A 42 -43.27 -45.22 16.54
CA ASN A 42 -44.68 -45.58 16.36
C ASN A 42 -44.84 -46.92 15.64
N LYS A 43 -44.01 -47.21 14.64
CA LYS A 43 -44.02 -48.49 13.92
C LYS A 43 -43.60 -49.64 14.85
N PHE A 44 -42.54 -49.44 15.64
CA PHE A 44 -42.08 -50.39 16.66
C PHE A 44 -43.16 -50.66 17.72
N LEU A 45 -43.79 -49.61 18.25
CA LEU A 45 -44.88 -49.74 19.23
C LEU A 45 -46.11 -50.43 18.63
N ARG A 46 -46.42 -50.21 17.35
CA ARG A 46 -47.50 -50.93 16.65
C ARG A 46 -47.19 -52.41 16.47
N PHE A 47 -45.99 -52.77 16.01
CA PHE A 47 -45.58 -54.17 15.91
C PHE A 47 -45.63 -54.88 17.27
N ARG A 48 -45.12 -54.24 18.32
CA ARG A 48 -45.17 -54.81 19.69
C ARG A 48 -46.60 -54.97 20.23
N ARG A 49 -47.53 -54.06 19.88
CA ARG A 49 -48.95 -54.24 20.24
C ARG A 49 -49.57 -55.43 19.51
N CYS A 50 -49.17 -55.70 18.27
CA CYS A 50 -49.60 -56.90 17.56
C CYS A 50 -48.97 -58.17 18.15
N ASP A 51 -47.70 -58.15 18.56
CA ASP A 51 -47.04 -59.31 19.20
C ASP A 51 -47.66 -59.64 20.56
N ILE A 52 -48.01 -58.62 21.35
CA ILE A 52 -48.73 -58.79 22.63
C ILE A 52 -50.15 -59.30 22.38
N ALA A 53 -50.85 -58.77 21.37
CA ALA A 53 -52.18 -59.27 21.01
C ALA A 53 -52.13 -60.73 20.50
N LEU A 54 -51.11 -61.10 19.72
CA LEU A 54 -50.89 -62.48 19.28
C LEU A 54 -50.60 -63.40 20.47
N ALA A 55 -49.68 -63.00 21.36
CA ALA A 55 -49.33 -63.76 22.56
C ALA A 55 -50.50 -63.92 23.55
N CYS A 56 -51.42 -62.94 23.60
CA CYS A 56 -52.65 -63.05 24.38
C CYS A 56 -53.76 -63.85 23.67
N SER A 57 -53.66 -64.11 22.37
CA SER A 57 -54.65 -64.88 21.60
C SER A 57 -54.28 -66.35 21.36
N THR A 58 -53.06 -66.77 21.71
CA THR A 58 -52.58 -68.15 21.51
C THR A 58 -52.78 -69.07 22.71
N SER A 59 -53.67 -68.74 23.65
CA SER A 59 -53.96 -69.64 24.78
C SER A 59 -54.95 -70.76 24.44
N ASP A 60 -55.58 -70.76 23.26
CA ASP A 60 -56.38 -71.90 22.79
C ASP A 60 -56.32 -71.98 21.27
N LEU A 61 -55.52 -72.92 20.75
CA LEU A 61 -55.79 -73.76 19.57
C LEU A 61 -54.49 -74.42 19.09
N ASN A 62 -54.39 -75.71 19.38
CA ASN A 62 -53.61 -76.65 18.58
C ASN A 62 -54.10 -76.58 17.14
N THR A 63 -53.28 -76.12 16.20
CA THR A 63 -53.27 -76.63 14.83
C THR A 63 -52.03 -76.19 14.07
N SER A 64 -51.32 -77.18 13.58
CA SER A 64 -50.31 -77.07 12.53
C SER A 64 -50.88 -76.39 11.28
N GLN A 65 -50.35 -75.24 10.89
CA GLN A 65 -50.41 -74.82 9.49
C GLN A 65 -49.28 -73.85 9.13
N SER A 66 -48.53 -74.26 8.11
CA SER A 66 -47.54 -73.49 7.39
C SER A 66 -48.22 -72.35 6.63
N ASN A 67 -47.81 -71.10 6.89
CA ASN A 67 -48.17 -69.98 6.03
C ASN A 67 -46.93 -69.24 5.57
N LYS A 68 -46.55 -69.54 4.33
CA LYS A 68 -45.67 -68.73 3.49
C LYS A 68 -46.35 -67.38 3.25
N ILE A 69 -45.74 -66.30 3.75
CA ILE A 69 -46.10 -64.95 3.33
C ILE A 69 -45.17 -64.54 2.19
N PHE A 70 -45.76 -64.30 1.02
CA PHE A 70 -45.11 -63.72 -0.15
C PHE A 70 -44.61 -62.29 0.16
N LEU A 71 -43.30 -62.09 0.07
CA LEU A 71 -42.66 -60.78 0.05
C LEU A 71 -42.75 -60.21 -1.37
N ASN A 72 -43.56 -59.15 -1.52
CA ASN A 72 -43.53 -58.32 -2.71
C ASN A 72 -42.27 -57.44 -2.71
N ASN A 73 -41.50 -57.59 -3.78
CA ASN A 73 -40.23 -56.93 -4.05
C ASN A 73 -40.36 -55.40 -4.14
N VAL A 74 -39.70 -54.69 -3.22
CA VAL A 74 -39.13 -53.36 -3.49
C VAL A 74 -37.71 -53.37 -2.92
N SER A 75 -36.74 -53.51 -3.81
CA SER A 75 -35.31 -53.61 -3.53
C SER A 75 -34.74 -52.27 -3.03
N PHE A 76 -34.78 -52.07 -1.71
CA PHE A 76 -33.72 -51.31 -1.05
C PHE A 76 -32.67 -52.30 -0.58
N VAL A 77 -31.41 -52.07 -0.97
CA VAL A 77 -30.25 -52.77 -0.38
C VAL A 77 -30.17 -52.38 1.09
N GLN A 78 -30.93 -53.08 1.94
CA GLN A 78 -30.69 -53.12 3.36
C GLN A 78 -29.47 -54.01 3.55
N LYS A 79 -28.40 -53.46 4.13
CA LYS A 79 -27.45 -54.30 4.85
C LYS A 79 -28.27 -54.98 5.94
N ASP A 80 -28.48 -56.28 5.81
CA ASP A 80 -29.07 -57.10 6.85
C ASP A 80 -28.15 -57.03 8.07
N ILE A 81 -28.49 -56.12 8.98
CA ILE A 81 -28.00 -56.17 10.34
C ILE A 81 -28.96 -57.13 11.02
N GLU A 82 -28.56 -58.39 11.09
CA GLU A 82 -29.17 -59.36 12.01
C GLU A 82 -29.01 -58.81 13.43
N PHE A 83 -30.04 -58.12 13.92
CA PHE A 83 -30.16 -57.82 15.33
C PHE A 83 -30.60 -59.11 16.01
N THR A 84 -29.63 -59.89 16.47
CA THR A 84 -29.86 -60.94 17.46
C THR A 84 -30.29 -60.25 18.76
N TYR A 85 -31.60 -60.08 18.94
CA TYR A 85 -32.15 -59.77 20.25
C TYR A 85 -31.94 -61.01 21.10
N ALA A 86 -30.95 -60.97 21.99
CA ALA A 86 -30.85 -61.96 23.04
C ALA A 86 -32.22 -62.05 23.72
N ASN A 87 -32.78 -63.28 23.77
CA ASN A 87 -34.03 -63.58 24.47
C ASN A 87 -33.87 -63.24 25.96
N LYS A 88 -34.04 -61.97 26.30
CA LYS A 88 -34.14 -61.49 27.66
C LYS A 88 -35.57 -61.76 28.11
N THR A 89 -35.74 -62.87 28.83
CA THR A 89 -37.00 -63.37 29.40
C THR A 89 -37.55 -62.50 30.52
N ASP A 90 -36.80 -61.49 30.97
CA ASP A 90 -37.24 -60.58 32.03
C ASP A 90 -38.00 -59.36 31.49
N ALA A 91 -39.31 -59.34 31.71
CA ALA A 91 -40.21 -58.23 31.39
C ALA A 91 -39.78 -56.88 32.01
N THR A 92 -39.04 -56.91 33.11
CA THR A 92 -38.48 -55.74 33.80
C THR A 92 -37.45 -54.98 32.96
N ASN A 93 -36.58 -55.70 32.24
CA ASN A 93 -35.57 -55.09 31.35
C ASN A 93 -36.20 -54.37 30.14
N HIS A 94 -37.34 -54.88 29.64
CA HIS A 94 -38.08 -54.23 28.54
C HIS A 94 -38.75 -52.91 28.99
N LEU A 95 -39.12 -52.80 30.26
CA LEU A 95 -39.68 -51.58 30.84
C LEU A 95 -38.61 -50.47 30.97
N GLU A 96 -37.39 -50.84 31.33
CA GLU A 96 -36.25 -49.91 31.40
C GLU A 96 -35.88 -49.35 30.03
N ASP A 97 -35.83 -50.19 29.00
CA ASP A 97 -35.58 -49.75 27.62
C ASP A 97 -36.66 -48.77 27.12
N LEU A 98 -37.93 -49.01 27.46
CA LEU A 98 -39.03 -48.10 27.16
C LEU A 98 -38.87 -46.75 27.89
N ASN A 99 -38.42 -46.76 29.14
CA ASN A 99 -38.15 -45.54 29.90
C ASN A 99 -36.99 -44.74 29.29
N VAL A 100 -35.93 -45.39 28.81
CA VAL A 100 -34.81 -44.76 28.10
C VAL A 100 -35.28 -44.13 26.78
N VAL A 101 -36.12 -44.84 26.01
CA VAL A 101 -36.73 -44.32 24.77
C VAL A 101 -37.64 -43.13 25.07
N GLN A 102 -38.46 -43.19 26.13
CA GLN A 102 -39.33 -42.09 26.52
C GLN A 102 -38.53 -40.87 26.98
N ALA A 103 -37.44 -41.06 27.74
CA ALA A 103 -36.55 -39.99 28.19
C ALA A 103 -35.82 -39.31 27.01
N THR A 104 -35.34 -40.09 26.05
CA THR A 104 -34.68 -39.58 24.85
C THR A 104 -35.66 -38.79 23.96
N ILE A 105 -36.90 -39.26 23.79
CA ILE A 105 -37.96 -38.51 23.09
C ILE A 105 -38.29 -37.20 23.81
N LYS A 106 -38.47 -37.22 25.14
CA LYS A 106 -38.69 -36.00 25.95
C LYS A 106 -37.54 -34.99 25.77
N SER A 107 -36.30 -35.45 25.80
CA SER A 107 -35.10 -34.62 25.59
C SER A 107 -35.05 -34.00 24.19
N LEU A 108 -35.37 -34.80 23.15
CA LEU A 108 -35.43 -34.32 21.77
C LEU A 108 -36.55 -33.30 21.57
N ASN A 109 -37.75 -33.57 22.10
CA ASN A 109 -38.88 -32.63 22.04
C ASN A 109 -38.54 -31.31 22.73
N SER A 110 -37.95 -31.34 23.93
CA SER A 110 -37.51 -30.13 24.64
C SER A 110 -36.51 -29.31 23.83
N LYS A 111 -35.51 -29.97 23.20
CA LYS A 111 -34.54 -29.30 22.32
C LYS A 111 -35.20 -28.65 21.10
N VAL A 112 -36.15 -29.34 20.47
CA VAL A 112 -36.87 -28.82 19.29
C VAL A 112 -37.77 -27.64 19.70
N CYS A 113 -38.52 -27.76 20.79
CA CYS A 113 -39.37 -26.68 21.30
C CYS A 113 -38.54 -25.43 21.67
N ARG A 114 -37.38 -25.61 22.30
CA ARG A 114 -36.46 -24.50 22.62
C ARG A 114 -35.94 -23.81 21.36
N LEU A 115 -35.56 -24.58 20.34
CA LEU A 115 -35.11 -24.04 19.05
C LEU A 115 -36.23 -23.29 18.31
N ASP A 116 -37.46 -23.79 18.36
CA ASP A 116 -38.62 -23.11 17.73
C ASP A 116 -38.99 -21.82 18.50
N TYR A 117 -38.96 -21.85 19.83
CA TYR A 117 -39.17 -20.67 20.66
C TYR A 117 -38.10 -19.59 20.38
N GLU A 118 -36.81 -19.95 20.36
CA GLU A 118 -35.74 -19.01 20.00
C GLU A 118 -35.92 -18.45 18.59
N ARG A 119 -36.38 -19.26 17.63
CA ARG A 119 -36.69 -18.83 16.27
C ARG A 119 -37.85 -17.82 16.25
N LYS A 120 -38.95 -18.10 16.95
CA LYS A 120 -40.12 -17.20 17.07
C LYS A 120 -39.74 -15.88 17.75
N ARG A 121 -39.04 -15.94 18.88
CA ARG A 121 -38.50 -14.77 19.59
C ARG A 121 -37.60 -13.90 18.69
N GLN A 122 -36.72 -14.52 17.91
CA GLN A 122 -35.88 -13.79 16.96
C GLN A 122 -36.68 -13.15 15.82
N LEU A 123 -37.76 -13.79 15.37
CA LEU A 123 -38.68 -13.20 14.39
C LEU A 123 -39.46 -12.03 14.97
N GLU A 124 -39.93 -12.12 16.22
CA GLU A 124 -40.58 -11.02 16.92
C GLU A 124 -39.64 -9.83 17.15
N ILE A 125 -38.41 -10.08 17.59
CA ILE A 125 -37.38 -9.02 17.72
C ILE A 125 -37.16 -8.33 16.37
N ARG A 126 -37.17 -9.09 15.26
CA ARG A 126 -37.04 -8.52 13.92
C ARG A 126 -38.28 -7.76 13.49
N LYS A 127 -39.49 -8.28 13.75
CA LYS A 127 -40.77 -7.59 13.49
C LYS A 127 -40.83 -6.28 14.26
N LYS A 128 -40.50 -6.28 15.57
CA LYS A 128 -40.39 -5.08 16.40
C LYS A 128 -39.36 -4.10 15.85
N LYS A 129 -38.22 -4.58 15.33
CA LYS A 129 -37.19 -3.74 14.68
C LYS A 129 -37.57 -3.23 13.29
N SER A 130 -38.46 -3.90 12.57
CA SER A 130 -38.96 -3.45 11.26
C SER A 130 -40.21 -2.58 11.38
N SER A 131 -41.01 -2.74 12.43
CA SER A 131 -42.16 -1.88 12.74
C SER A 131 -41.74 -0.60 13.47
N SER A 132 -40.63 -0.62 14.21
CA SER A 132 -39.93 0.59 14.64
C SER A 132 -39.04 1.14 13.51
N ASN A 133 -39.68 1.62 12.44
CA ASN A 133 -39.07 2.63 11.56
C ASN A 133 -39.02 4.02 12.24
N THR A 134 -38.97 4.06 13.58
CA THR A 134 -38.42 5.19 14.30
C THR A 134 -36.93 5.15 14.05
N THR A 135 -36.49 5.98 13.10
CA THR A 135 -35.10 6.34 12.87
C THR A 135 -34.52 6.80 14.21
N ILE A 136 -33.98 5.88 15.02
CA ILE A 136 -33.15 6.24 16.17
C ILE A 136 -32.03 7.08 15.55
N PRO A 137 -31.94 8.39 15.83
CA PRO A 137 -30.99 9.25 15.15
C PRO A 137 -29.61 8.63 15.33
N LYS A 138 -28.84 8.44 14.25
CA LYS A 138 -27.49 7.84 14.33
C LYS A 138 -26.62 8.58 15.35
N GLU A 139 -26.91 9.86 15.60
CA GLU A 139 -26.33 10.68 16.66
C GLU A 139 -26.49 10.07 18.06
N THR A 140 -27.64 9.52 18.42
CA THR A 140 -27.88 8.95 19.76
C THR A 140 -27.10 7.66 20.03
N THR A 141 -26.79 6.87 19.00
CA THR A 141 -25.97 5.64 19.15
C THR A 141 -24.48 5.96 19.18
N VAL A 142 -24.03 6.95 18.41
CA VAL A 142 -22.66 7.47 18.48
C VAL A 142 -22.43 8.11 19.86
N LEU A 143 -23.32 8.99 20.33
CA LEU A 143 -23.24 9.62 21.65
C LEU A 143 -23.17 8.60 22.80
N LYS A 144 -23.95 7.51 22.74
CA LYS A 144 -23.89 6.44 23.75
C LYS A 144 -22.54 5.72 23.73
N SER A 145 -21.98 5.43 22.55
CA SER A 145 -20.64 4.84 22.41
C SER A 145 -19.54 5.76 22.94
N THR A 146 -19.60 7.06 22.64
CA THR A 146 -18.60 8.03 23.10
C THR A 146 -18.68 8.22 24.61
N ARG A 147 -19.89 8.31 25.17
CA ARG A 147 -20.10 8.38 26.63
C ARG A 147 -19.61 7.12 27.35
N GLN A 148 -19.87 5.93 26.80
CA GLN A 148 -19.34 4.68 27.35
C GLN A 148 -17.81 4.61 27.28
N SER A 149 -17.22 5.03 26.17
CA SER A 149 -15.76 5.10 26.01
C SER A 149 -15.14 6.08 27.01
N SER A 150 -15.71 7.29 27.13
CA SER A 150 -15.25 8.31 28.07
C SER A 150 -15.38 7.84 29.53
N TRP A 151 -16.52 7.24 29.90
CA TRP A 151 -16.70 6.64 31.22
C TRP A 151 -15.69 5.53 31.49
N PHE A 152 -15.44 4.65 30.51
CA PHE A 152 -14.46 3.58 30.63
C PHE A 152 -13.04 4.14 30.81
N HIS A 153 -12.62 5.14 30.01
CA HIS A 153 -11.34 5.80 30.16
C HIS A 153 -11.18 6.48 31.52
N LYS A 154 -12.21 7.22 31.96
CA LYS A 154 -12.25 7.87 33.26
C LYS A 154 -12.11 6.85 34.39
N LYS A 155 -12.90 5.77 34.35
CA LYS A 155 -12.85 4.70 35.34
C LYS A 155 -11.52 3.95 35.33
N TYR A 156 -10.96 3.65 34.16
CA TYR A 156 -9.64 3.01 34.03
C TYR A 156 -8.51 3.88 34.60
N SER A 157 -8.61 5.21 34.46
CA SER A 157 -7.65 6.15 35.04
C SER A 157 -7.79 6.32 36.55
N GLN A 158 -9.02 6.28 37.09
CA GLN A 158 -9.30 6.62 38.49
C GLN A 158 -9.33 5.41 39.43
N ASP A 159 -9.70 4.23 38.95
CA ASP A 159 -9.90 3.03 39.76
C ASP A 159 -8.83 1.97 39.46
N ASN A 160 -7.88 1.81 40.38
CA ASN A 160 -6.79 0.83 40.26
C ASN A 160 -7.29 -0.63 40.29
N LEU A 161 -8.34 -0.94 41.06
CA LEU A 161 -8.91 -2.29 41.12
C LEU A 161 -9.59 -2.65 39.80
N PHE A 162 -10.35 -1.73 39.23
CA PHE A 162 -10.94 -1.88 37.91
C PHE A 162 -9.86 -2.08 36.84
N ARG A 163 -8.78 -1.28 36.88
CA ARG A 163 -7.65 -1.40 35.95
C ARG A 163 -6.99 -2.77 36.01
N LYS A 164 -6.72 -3.28 37.22
CA LYS A 164 -6.11 -4.59 37.43
C LYS A 164 -7.00 -5.71 36.91
N ARG A 165 -8.27 -5.74 37.31
CA ARG A 165 -9.26 -6.74 36.85
C ARG A 165 -9.41 -6.74 35.33
N GLU A 166 -9.47 -5.56 34.73
CA GLU A 166 -9.61 -5.45 33.28
C GLU A 166 -8.32 -5.86 32.54
N SER A 167 -7.15 -5.54 33.09
CA SER A 167 -5.86 -6.01 32.56
C SER A 167 -5.77 -7.55 32.60
N GLU A 168 -6.14 -8.16 33.71
CA GLU A 168 -6.20 -9.63 33.86
C GLU A 168 -7.18 -10.25 32.86
N ARG A 169 -8.38 -9.68 32.73
CA ARG A 169 -9.39 -10.14 31.76
C ARG A 169 -8.88 -10.06 30.33
N VAL A 170 -8.27 -8.95 29.93
CA VAL A 170 -7.70 -8.77 28.58
C VAL A 170 -6.56 -9.76 28.34
N THR A 171 -5.71 -9.96 29.34
CA THR A 171 -4.58 -10.89 29.26
C THR A 171 -5.07 -12.34 29.11
N ALA A 172 -6.06 -12.75 29.88
CA ALA A 172 -6.66 -14.08 29.79
C ALA A 172 -7.32 -14.33 28.41
N ILE A 173 -8.06 -13.34 27.89
CA ILE A 173 -8.65 -13.42 26.53
C ILE A 173 -7.55 -13.52 25.48
N PHE A 174 -6.47 -12.75 25.62
CA PHE A 174 -5.33 -12.78 24.72
C PHE A 174 -4.64 -14.14 24.74
N GLN A 175 -4.30 -14.66 25.92
CA GLN A 175 -3.67 -15.97 26.09
C GLN A 175 -4.52 -17.07 25.46
N LYS A 176 -5.82 -17.11 25.76
CA LYS A 176 -6.75 -18.08 25.17
C LYS A 176 -6.80 -18.02 23.64
N LYS A 177 -6.73 -16.82 23.05
CA LYS A 177 -6.65 -16.67 21.60
C LYS A 177 -5.29 -17.10 21.05
N TYR A 178 -4.22 -16.78 21.75
CA TYR A 178 -2.86 -17.09 21.34
C TYR A 178 -2.59 -18.61 21.34
N THR A 179 -3.11 -19.33 22.34
CA THR A 179 -3.02 -20.80 22.43
C THR A 179 -3.87 -21.46 21.36
N ASN A 180 -5.14 -21.05 21.21
CA ASN A 180 -6.12 -21.79 20.40
C ASN A 180 -6.15 -21.39 18.91
N ASN A 181 -5.50 -20.30 18.50
CA ASN A 181 -5.58 -19.79 17.13
C ASN A 181 -4.18 -19.50 16.56
N SER A 182 -3.70 -20.41 15.71
CA SER A 182 -2.40 -20.28 15.03
C SER A 182 -2.29 -19.03 14.16
N ASN A 183 -3.36 -18.67 13.45
CA ASN A 183 -3.41 -17.44 12.63
C ASN A 183 -3.30 -16.17 13.48
N PHE A 184 -3.91 -16.16 14.67
CA PHE A 184 -3.77 -15.03 15.61
C PHE A 184 -2.33 -14.93 16.12
N ARG A 185 -1.71 -16.07 16.45
CA ARG A 185 -0.32 -16.17 16.90
C ARG A 185 0.66 -15.57 15.90
N GLU A 186 0.55 -15.96 14.64
CA GLU A 186 1.45 -15.50 13.59
C GLU A 186 1.26 -14.00 13.27
N LYS A 187 0.01 -13.53 13.30
CA LYS A 187 -0.30 -12.09 13.19
C LYS A 187 0.29 -11.28 14.34
N GLU A 188 0.30 -11.82 15.55
CA GLU A 188 0.84 -11.10 16.70
C GLU A 188 2.37 -11.09 16.71
N LYS A 189 3.03 -12.17 16.27
CA LYS A 189 4.48 -12.19 16.04
C LYS A 189 4.89 -11.15 15.00
N THR A 190 4.19 -11.09 13.87
CA THR A 190 4.47 -10.10 12.81
C THR A 190 4.23 -8.68 13.32
N ARG A 191 3.13 -8.43 14.03
CA ARG A 191 2.85 -7.13 14.67
C ARG A 191 3.92 -6.72 15.68
N SER A 192 4.40 -7.64 16.50
CA SER A 192 5.44 -7.37 17.49
C SER A 192 6.77 -7.01 16.82
N ARG A 193 7.14 -7.76 15.77
CA ARG A 193 8.33 -7.46 14.94
C ARG A 193 8.23 -6.09 14.27
N THR A 194 7.10 -5.78 13.63
CA THR A 194 6.92 -4.49 12.95
C THR A 194 6.93 -3.33 13.95
N HIS A 195 6.28 -3.48 15.11
CA HIS A 195 6.31 -2.47 16.16
C HIS A 195 7.71 -2.23 16.71
N GLY A 196 8.49 -3.30 16.94
CA GLY A 196 9.89 -3.20 17.38
C GLY A 196 10.76 -2.45 16.35
N LEU A 197 10.61 -2.77 15.07
CA LEU A 197 11.31 -2.09 13.98
C LEU A 197 10.91 -0.61 13.88
N GLU A 198 9.62 -0.31 14.01
CA GLU A 198 9.13 1.08 13.96
C GLU A 198 9.68 1.91 15.14
N LYS A 199 9.68 1.33 16.35
CA LYS A 199 10.27 1.96 17.54
C LYS A 199 11.76 2.22 17.36
N TYR A 200 12.50 1.25 16.82
CA TYR A 200 13.92 1.39 16.53
C TYR A 200 14.20 2.48 15.48
N ARG A 201 13.41 2.53 14.39
CA ARG A 201 13.51 3.58 13.37
C ARG A 201 13.27 4.97 13.96
N LYS A 202 12.20 5.13 14.74
CA LYS A 202 11.88 6.39 15.45
C LYS A 202 13.01 6.82 16.40
N TYR A 203 13.63 5.86 17.08
CA TYR A 203 14.78 6.14 17.94
C TYR A 203 15.99 6.63 17.13
N ILE A 204 16.32 5.97 16.01
CA ILE A 204 17.43 6.40 15.14
C ILE A 204 17.17 7.80 14.59
N THR A 205 15.99 8.07 14.04
CA THR A 205 15.67 9.39 13.47
C THR A 205 15.74 10.47 14.52
N SER A 206 15.15 10.25 15.70
CA SER A 206 15.24 11.19 16.83
C SER A 206 16.69 11.43 17.27
N ARG A 207 17.52 10.39 17.32
CA ARG A 207 18.95 10.51 17.64
C ARG A 207 19.70 11.33 16.59
N GLN A 208 19.41 11.10 15.31
CA GLN A 208 20.00 11.86 14.20
C GLN A 208 19.58 13.33 14.24
N GLU A 209 18.31 13.62 14.48
CA GLU A 209 17.79 14.98 14.63
C GLU A 209 18.44 15.71 15.80
N LYS A 210 18.54 15.06 16.98
CA LYS A 210 19.25 15.64 18.14
C LYS A 210 20.70 15.94 17.82
N LYS A 211 21.40 15.02 17.14
CA LYS A 211 22.79 15.22 16.70
C LYS A 211 22.90 16.40 15.73
N GLN A 212 21.98 16.53 14.78
CA GLN A 212 21.97 17.63 13.83
C GLN A 212 21.68 18.97 14.51
N ARG A 213 20.68 19.04 15.40
CA ARG A 213 20.38 20.23 16.20
C ARG A 213 21.58 20.67 17.05
N SER A 214 22.24 19.73 17.72
CA SER A 214 23.45 20.00 18.50
C SER A 214 24.58 20.54 17.61
N LYS A 215 24.80 19.93 16.43
CA LYS A 215 25.79 20.42 15.46
C LYS A 215 25.47 21.84 15.00
N THR A 216 24.24 22.12 14.62
CA THR A 216 23.81 23.47 14.21
C THR A 216 23.98 24.48 15.33
N TYR A 217 23.60 24.13 16.56
CA TYR A 217 23.79 24.97 17.74
C TYR A 217 25.28 25.31 17.96
N ILE A 218 26.16 24.31 17.94
CA ILE A 218 27.60 24.51 18.12
C ILE A 218 28.17 25.39 17.01
N LEU A 219 27.79 25.16 15.75
CA LEU A 219 28.23 25.97 14.61
C LEU A 219 27.77 27.42 14.73
N ASN A 220 26.51 27.65 15.07
CA ASN A 220 25.97 29.00 15.29
C ASN A 220 26.67 29.70 16.46
N LYS A 221 26.91 28.99 17.56
CA LYS A 221 27.64 29.52 18.72
C LYS A 221 29.08 29.87 18.35
N TYR A 222 29.75 29.03 17.57
CA TYR A 222 31.12 29.28 17.09
C TYR A 222 31.20 30.47 16.13
N HIS A 223 30.18 30.68 15.29
CA HIS A 223 30.11 31.81 14.38
C HIS A 223 29.88 33.14 15.11
N ASN A 224 28.94 33.15 16.06
CA ASN A 224 28.45 34.39 16.67
C ASN A 224 29.17 34.78 17.97
N ASN A 225 29.88 33.88 18.63
CA ASN A 225 30.58 34.16 19.89
C ASN A 225 32.10 33.98 19.73
N SER A 226 32.82 35.11 19.74
CA SER A 226 34.29 35.16 19.59
C SER A 226 35.02 34.42 20.72
N ASP A 227 34.55 34.53 21.95
CA ASP A 227 35.19 33.92 23.12
C ASP A 227 35.07 32.41 23.09
N PHE A 228 33.88 31.91 22.74
CA PHE A 228 33.64 30.48 22.54
C PHE A 228 34.53 29.93 21.43
N ARG A 229 34.69 30.66 20.32
CA ARG A 229 35.60 30.30 19.23
C ARG A 229 37.05 30.25 19.69
N ASN A 230 37.53 31.27 20.40
CA ASN A 230 38.91 31.36 20.88
C ASN A 230 39.22 30.23 21.88
N ARG A 231 38.34 30.00 22.86
CA ARG A 231 38.45 28.87 23.82
C ARG A 231 38.44 27.51 23.13
N THR A 232 37.60 27.34 22.11
CA THR A 232 37.56 26.09 21.35
C THR A 232 38.86 25.88 20.56
N LYS A 233 39.40 26.94 19.96
CA LYS A 233 40.67 26.89 19.21
C LYS A 233 41.84 26.53 20.13
N THR A 234 41.96 27.19 21.29
CA THR A 234 43.03 26.91 22.26
C THR A 234 42.93 25.49 22.81
N GLU A 235 41.73 25.00 23.15
CA GLU A 235 41.55 23.64 23.65
C GLU A 235 41.88 22.57 22.59
N VAL A 236 41.50 22.79 21.33
CA VAL A 236 41.85 21.87 20.24
C VAL A 236 43.36 21.85 20.00
N LEU A 237 44.03 23.01 20.01
CA LEU A 237 45.49 23.11 19.88
C LEU A 237 46.20 22.44 21.06
N ARG A 238 45.75 22.71 22.29
CA ARG A 238 46.27 22.06 23.49
C ARG A 238 46.22 20.54 23.35
N LYS A 239 45.04 19.98 23.02
CA LYS A 239 44.89 18.53 22.79
C LYS A 239 45.76 18.01 21.66
N TYR A 240 45.93 18.77 20.58
CA TYR A 240 46.77 18.39 19.46
C TYR A 240 48.24 18.24 19.87
N TYR A 241 48.75 19.13 20.74
CA TYR A 241 50.13 19.07 21.21
C TYR A 241 50.34 18.07 22.36
N THR A 242 49.34 17.88 23.23
CA THR A 242 49.47 16.99 24.41
C THR A 242 49.10 15.53 24.14
N ASP A 243 48.17 15.26 23.22
CA ASP A 243 47.65 13.91 22.97
C ASP A 243 48.04 13.42 21.56
N ASN A 244 49.01 12.51 21.52
CA ASN A 244 49.51 11.90 20.29
C ASN A 244 48.43 11.15 19.50
N SER A 245 47.45 10.53 20.18
CA SER A 245 46.38 9.79 19.53
C SER A 245 45.41 10.71 18.80
N ILE A 246 45.11 11.88 19.38
CA ILE A 246 44.28 12.92 18.75
C ILE A 246 45.03 13.53 17.57
N ARG A 247 46.33 13.82 17.74
CA ARG A 247 47.20 14.33 16.68
C ARG A 247 47.18 13.43 15.45
N LEU A 248 47.44 12.13 15.63
CA LEU A 248 47.44 11.16 14.54
C LEU A 248 46.05 11.04 13.87
N LYS A 249 44.96 11.02 14.66
CA LYS A 249 43.60 11.00 14.11
C LYS A 249 43.29 12.24 13.27
N MET A 250 43.77 13.42 13.69
CA MET A 250 43.58 14.66 12.93
C MET A 250 44.38 14.65 11.63
N ILE A 251 45.64 14.22 11.66
CA ILE A 251 46.48 14.04 10.46
C ILE A 251 45.81 13.07 9.49
N GLN A 252 45.37 11.90 9.97
CA GLN A 252 44.70 10.90 9.13
C GLN A 252 43.40 11.45 8.50
N ARG A 253 42.60 12.22 9.25
CA ARG A 253 41.40 12.88 8.71
C ARG A 253 41.75 13.89 7.63
N ALA A 254 42.80 14.70 7.82
CA ALA A 254 43.27 15.65 6.83
C ALA A 254 43.72 14.94 5.55
N LEU A 255 44.52 13.88 5.67
CA LEU A 255 44.96 13.04 4.55
C LEU A 255 43.77 12.41 3.81
N ASN A 256 42.80 11.84 4.53
CA ASN A 256 41.60 11.26 3.93
C ASN A 256 40.75 12.33 3.23
N SER A 257 40.63 13.52 3.83
CA SER A 257 39.93 14.65 3.20
C SER A 257 40.62 15.06 1.92
N TYR A 258 41.95 15.20 1.94
CA TYR A 258 42.76 15.55 0.77
C TYR A 258 42.63 14.51 -0.35
N ARG A 259 42.74 13.21 -0.03
CA ARG A 259 42.52 12.10 -0.97
C ARG A 259 41.12 12.15 -1.58
N SER A 260 40.09 12.39 -0.77
CA SER A 260 38.70 12.48 -1.24
C SER A 260 38.45 13.72 -2.10
N ASP A 261 39.10 14.85 -1.78
CA ASP A 261 38.96 16.14 -2.47
C ASP A 261 39.70 16.19 -3.81
N ASN A 262 40.72 15.34 -3.98
CA ASN A 262 41.45 15.20 -5.25
C ASN A 262 40.78 14.28 -6.27
N THR A 263 39.58 13.77 -5.99
CA THR A 263 38.80 13.02 -6.97
C THR A 263 38.39 13.90 -8.15
N LEU A 264 38.39 13.33 -9.36
CA LEU A 264 38.03 14.01 -10.60
C LEU A 264 36.64 14.71 -10.50
N MET A 265 35.69 14.04 -9.85
CA MET A 265 34.34 14.53 -9.58
C MET A 265 34.31 15.80 -8.72
N LYS A 266 35.07 15.86 -7.61
CA LYS A 266 35.12 17.05 -6.76
C LYS A 266 35.91 18.19 -7.42
N ARG A 267 36.98 17.90 -8.16
CA ARG A 267 37.69 18.91 -8.97
C ARG A 267 36.76 19.54 -10.01
N ASN A 268 35.98 18.74 -10.73
CA ASN A 268 35.02 19.24 -11.70
C ASN A 268 33.88 20.03 -11.01
N SER A 269 33.39 19.57 -9.86
CA SER A 269 32.39 20.30 -9.07
C SER A 269 32.89 21.66 -8.60
N ARG A 270 34.14 21.77 -8.14
CA ARG A 270 34.79 23.05 -7.78
C ARG A 270 34.95 23.95 -9.00
N ARG A 271 35.35 23.40 -10.15
CA ARG A 271 35.44 24.13 -11.42
C ARG A 271 34.09 24.73 -11.82
N LEU A 272 33.03 23.91 -11.80
CA LEU A 272 31.67 24.34 -12.12
C LEU A 272 31.14 25.37 -11.13
N TYR A 273 31.37 25.20 -9.83
CA TYR A 273 31.00 26.18 -8.81
C TYR A 273 31.69 27.53 -9.06
N ASN A 274 33.01 27.52 -9.30
CA ASN A 274 33.77 28.73 -9.59
C ASN A 274 33.32 29.40 -10.90
N GLN A 275 33.01 28.62 -11.93
CA GLN A 275 32.46 29.12 -13.19
C GLN A 275 31.09 29.77 -12.97
N ARG A 276 30.17 29.11 -12.25
CA ARG A 276 28.86 29.68 -11.88
C ARG A 276 29.00 30.96 -11.08
N ARG A 277 29.92 31.01 -10.13
CA ARG A 277 30.19 32.22 -9.34
C ARG A 277 30.72 33.37 -10.21
N ARG A 278 31.62 33.10 -11.17
CA ARG A 278 32.11 34.10 -12.13
C ARG A 278 30.98 34.62 -13.02
N ILE A 279 30.15 33.70 -13.53
CA ILE A 279 28.97 34.04 -14.32
C ILE A 279 28.02 34.93 -13.52
N LEU A 280 27.66 34.51 -12.30
CA LEU A 280 26.78 35.29 -11.42
C LEU A 280 27.35 36.68 -11.14
N LYS A 281 28.63 36.79 -10.78
CA LYS A 281 29.31 38.10 -10.60
C LYS A 281 29.23 38.95 -11.86
N LYS A 282 29.46 38.38 -13.05
CA LYS A 282 29.34 39.09 -14.33
C LYS A 282 27.91 39.58 -14.54
N TYR A 283 26.90 38.75 -14.26
CA TYR A 283 25.49 39.16 -14.33
C TYR A 283 25.11 40.21 -13.28
N THR A 284 25.65 40.14 -12.06
CA THR A 284 25.40 41.18 -11.04
C THR A 284 26.03 42.51 -11.44
N ILE A 285 27.23 42.47 -12.03
CA ILE A 285 27.87 43.65 -12.62
C ILE A 285 27.03 44.19 -13.77
N ILE A 286 26.58 43.34 -14.70
CA ILE A 286 25.70 43.75 -15.82
C ILE A 286 24.35 44.30 -15.34
N GLN A 287 23.75 43.76 -14.28
CA GLN A 287 22.50 44.28 -13.70
C GLN A 287 22.70 45.57 -12.89
N SER A 288 23.86 45.75 -12.24
CA SER A 288 24.19 46.97 -11.49
C SER A 288 24.71 48.09 -12.39
N HIS A 289 25.24 47.76 -13.58
CA HIS A 289 25.19 48.66 -14.73
C HIS A 289 23.72 48.78 -15.16
N LYS A 290 22.94 49.59 -14.43
CA LYS A 290 21.90 50.38 -15.08
C LYS A 290 22.61 51.00 -16.27
N CYS A 291 22.28 50.57 -17.48
CA CYS A 291 22.82 51.14 -18.69
C CYS A 291 22.43 52.62 -18.63
N THR A 292 23.32 53.44 -18.06
CA THR A 292 23.10 54.86 -17.91
C THR A 292 22.84 55.37 -19.31
N ILE A 293 21.84 56.22 -19.42
CA ILE A 293 21.24 56.80 -20.64
C ILE A 293 22.26 57.07 -21.77
N LYS A 294 23.53 57.34 -21.45
CA LYS A 294 24.69 57.45 -22.36
C LYS A 294 24.89 56.36 -23.42
N HIS A 295 24.48 55.10 -23.21
CA HIS A 295 24.60 54.05 -24.24
C HIS A 295 23.32 53.77 -25.01
N ARG A 296 22.19 54.38 -24.62
CA ARG A 296 20.91 54.22 -25.31
C ARG A 296 20.99 54.79 -26.72
N ASP A 297 21.64 55.94 -26.88
CA ASP A 297 21.77 56.61 -28.17
C ASP A 297 22.69 55.83 -29.11
N LEU A 298 23.78 55.26 -28.60
CA LEU A 298 24.65 54.37 -29.39
C LEU A 298 23.92 53.10 -29.85
N TYR A 299 23.05 52.55 -28.99
CA TYR A 299 22.23 51.39 -29.32
C TYR A 299 21.11 51.73 -30.32
N ILE A 300 20.45 52.87 -30.17
CA ILE A 300 19.43 53.35 -31.12
C ILE A 300 20.07 53.67 -32.46
N ASN A 301 21.25 54.31 -32.47
CA ASN A 301 21.99 54.62 -33.69
C ASN A 301 22.47 53.36 -34.40
N SER A 302 22.94 52.34 -33.68
CA SER A 302 23.32 51.07 -34.30
C SER A 302 22.10 50.30 -34.83
N LEU A 303 20.96 50.35 -34.15
CA LEU A 303 19.69 49.80 -34.65
C LEU A 303 19.18 50.52 -35.89
N ASN A 304 19.25 51.85 -35.92
CA ASN A 304 18.82 52.65 -37.06
C ASN A 304 19.72 52.40 -38.27
N ARG A 305 21.04 52.33 -38.06
CA ARG A 305 22.00 51.94 -39.10
C ARG A 305 21.73 50.53 -39.63
N PHE A 306 21.40 49.59 -38.75
CA PHE A 306 21.03 48.23 -39.15
C PHE A 306 19.74 48.20 -39.98
N ARG A 307 18.71 48.95 -39.58
CA ARG A 307 17.46 49.08 -40.34
C ARG A 307 17.68 49.73 -41.70
N GLN A 308 18.57 50.70 -41.79
CA GLN A 308 18.93 51.35 -43.05
C GLN A 308 19.64 50.39 -44.00
N ILE A 309 20.62 49.62 -43.50
CA ILE A 309 21.29 48.57 -44.29
C ILE A 309 20.27 47.54 -44.80
N ILE A 310 19.29 47.13 -43.97
CA ILE A 310 18.22 46.21 -44.42
C ILE A 310 17.36 46.82 -45.53
N ARG A 311 17.10 48.13 -45.49
CA ARG A 311 16.34 48.84 -46.54
C ARG A 311 17.12 48.96 -47.84
N GLU A 312 18.42 49.20 -47.77
CA GLU A 312 19.33 49.26 -48.92
C GLU A 312 19.46 47.88 -49.60
N GLY A 313 19.33 46.81 -48.82
CA GLY A 313 19.36 45.44 -49.32
C GLY A 313 20.77 44.86 -49.37
N PRO A 314 20.92 43.61 -49.82
CA PRO A 314 22.22 42.95 -49.87
C PRO A 314 23.04 43.39 -51.09
N ASP A 315 24.20 44.01 -50.83
CA ASP A 315 25.09 44.52 -51.89
C ASP A 315 26.10 43.49 -52.43
N TYR A 316 26.29 42.36 -51.73
CA TYR A 316 27.40 41.44 -52.00
C TYR A 316 26.92 40.07 -52.45
N ILE A 317 27.42 39.59 -53.59
CA ILE A 317 27.08 38.26 -54.11
C ILE A 317 28.20 37.27 -53.76
N CYS A 318 27.84 36.16 -53.12
CA CYS A 318 28.79 35.09 -52.86
C CYS A 318 29.22 34.38 -54.15
N ILE A 319 30.52 34.29 -54.42
CA ILE A 319 31.05 33.59 -55.61
C ILE A 319 30.65 32.10 -55.64
N SER A 320 30.59 31.44 -54.47
CA SER A 320 30.33 30.01 -54.38
C SER A 320 28.85 29.66 -54.53
N CYS A 321 27.95 30.35 -53.81
CA CYS A 321 26.53 30.00 -53.79
C CYS A 321 25.60 31.00 -54.49
N ARG A 322 26.15 32.11 -55.00
CA ARG A 322 25.43 33.20 -55.71
C ARG A 322 24.32 33.88 -54.92
N LEU A 323 24.25 33.66 -53.60
CA LEU A 323 23.31 34.37 -52.74
C LEU A 323 23.78 35.81 -52.52
N ALA A 324 22.84 36.76 -52.64
CA ALA A 324 23.04 38.14 -52.24
C ALA A 324 23.02 38.25 -50.70
N LEU A 325 24.03 38.88 -50.14
CA LEU A 325 24.33 38.90 -48.73
C LEU A 325 24.79 40.29 -48.28
N PHE A 326 24.63 40.56 -46.98
CA PHE A 326 25.11 41.80 -46.39
C PHE A 326 26.61 41.73 -46.08
N ARG A 327 27.26 42.89 -45.99
CA ARG A 327 28.70 43.04 -45.71
C ARG A 327 29.21 42.20 -44.52
N ASN A 328 28.37 42.03 -43.49
CA ASN A 328 28.72 41.27 -42.28
C ASN A 328 28.67 39.75 -42.46
N GLN A 329 28.08 39.25 -43.55
CA GLN A 329 27.93 37.84 -43.89
C GLN A 329 28.95 37.35 -44.93
N VAL A 330 29.69 38.26 -45.55
CA VAL A 330 30.70 37.98 -46.56
C VAL A 330 32.11 38.35 -46.09
N MET A 331 33.10 37.69 -46.68
CA MET A 331 34.53 37.96 -46.53
C MET A 331 35.15 38.16 -47.92
N PRO A 332 36.19 38.99 -48.06
CA PRO A 332 36.85 39.15 -49.34
C PRO A 332 37.51 37.82 -49.75
N PHE A 333 37.24 37.38 -50.96
CA PHE A 333 37.82 36.17 -51.52
C PHE A 333 39.21 36.47 -52.05
N VAL A 334 40.24 35.94 -51.38
CA VAL A 334 41.64 36.06 -51.80
C VAL A 334 42.09 34.73 -52.38
N GLU A 335 42.11 34.65 -53.70
CA GLU A 335 42.32 33.43 -54.49
C GLU A 335 43.54 32.61 -54.04
N GLU A 336 44.68 33.28 -53.80
CA GLU A 336 45.94 32.64 -53.38
C GLU A 336 45.86 31.89 -52.05
N LYS A 337 45.03 32.35 -51.11
CA LYS A 337 44.83 31.69 -49.81
C LYS A 337 43.93 30.47 -49.92
N TYR A 338 42.93 30.52 -50.79
CA TYR A 338 41.88 29.50 -50.87
C TYR A 338 42.20 28.36 -51.83
N ILE A 339 42.97 28.59 -52.91
CA ILE A 339 43.39 27.52 -53.83
C ILE A 339 44.34 26.52 -53.15
N LYS A 340 45.10 26.96 -52.14
CA LYS A 340 46.03 26.13 -51.36
C LYS A 340 45.34 25.24 -50.30
N GLN A 341 44.09 25.50 -49.93
CA GLN A 341 43.33 24.71 -48.96
C GLN A 341 42.29 23.84 -49.70
N ASN A 342 42.67 22.59 -50.00
CA ASN A 342 41.83 21.41 -50.32
C ASN A 342 40.44 21.60 -50.98
N MET A 343 40.28 22.52 -51.93
CA MET A 343 39.04 22.59 -52.72
C MET A 343 38.94 21.42 -53.70
N THR A 344 37.78 20.75 -53.75
CA THR A 344 37.50 19.71 -54.75
C THR A 344 37.57 20.28 -56.17
N ASN A 345 38.00 19.45 -57.12
CA ASN A 345 38.23 19.89 -58.51
C ASN A 345 36.97 20.46 -59.18
N GLU A 346 35.78 20.04 -58.74
CA GLU A 346 34.50 20.58 -59.21
C GLU A 346 34.27 22.03 -58.75
N ILE A 347 34.58 22.34 -57.48
CA ILE A 347 34.45 23.69 -56.93
C ILE A 347 35.48 24.62 -57.59
N LYS A 348 36.70 24.13 -57.85
CA LYS A 348 37.71 24.88 -58.61
C LYS A 348 37.23 25.24 -60.01
N LYS A 349 36.69 24.28 -60.77
CA LYS A 349 36.14 24.52 -62.12
C LYS A 349 34.96 25.50 -62.09
N HIS A 350 34.07 25.39 -61.10
CA HIS A 350 32.92 26.27 -60.97
C HIS A 350 33.32 27.71 -60.60
N ILE A 351 34.35 27.88 -59.75
CA ILE A 351 34.88 29.20 -59.42
C ILE A 351 35.57 29.79 -60.66
N GLN A 352 36.41 29.01 -61.37
CA GLN A 352 37.11 29.46 -62.57
C GLN A 352 36.15 29.99 -63.66
N SER A 353 35.04 29.31 -63.91
CA SER A 353 34.05 29.76 -64.90
C SER A 353 33.36 31.08 -64.54
N TYR A 354 33.37 31.46 -63.26
CA TYR A 354 32.88 32.75 -62.79
C TYR A 354 33.93 33.86 -62.93
N PHE A 355 35.22 33.50 -62.94
CA PHE A 355 36.31 34.44 -63.18
C PHE A 355 36.35 34.89 -64.64
N ASP A 356 36.05 33.98 -65.58
CA ASP A 356 36.06 34.27 -67.02
C ASP A 356 34.92 35.22 -67.44
N TYR A 357 33.88 35.37 -66.61
CA TYR A 357 32.70 36.20 -66.90
C TYR A 357 32.80 37.63 -66.33
N SER A 358 33.72 37.88 -65.39
CA SER A 358 33.79 39.14 -64.61
C SER A 358 35.04 39.94 -64.99
N SER A 359 34.97 40.69 -66.09
CA SER A 359 36.10 41.51 -66.59
C SER A 359 36.37 42.80 -65.81
N SER A 360 35.60 43.12 -64.76
CA SER A 360 35.85 44.28 -63.90
C SER A 360 36.68 43.91 -62.66
N LYS A 361 37.57 44.80 -62.23
CA LYS A 361 38.39 44.73 -61.00
C LYS A 361 37.54 44.84 -59.72
N GLU A 362 36.35 44.26 -59.69
CA GLU A 362 35.50 44.26 -58.51
C GLU A 362 36.02 43.26 -57.49
N GLN A 363 36.14 43.71 -56.24
CA GLN A 363 36.51 42.85 -55.11
C GLN A 363 35.49 41.72 -55.03
N LYS A 364 35.97 40.48 -55.05
CA LYS A 364 35.11 39.29 -55.04
C LYS A 364 34.87 38.83 -53.59
N TRP A 365 33.68 38.29 -53.31
CA TRP A 365 33.24 38.00 -51.95
C TRP A 365 32.77 36.54 -51.79
N ILE A 366 33.11 35.91 -50.66
CA ILE A 366 32.62 34.58 -50.28
C ILE A 366 31.84 34.67 -48.97
N CYS A 367 30.72 33.96 -48.88
CA CYS A 367 29.92 33.94 -47.65
C CYS A 367 30.59 33.06 -46.59
N LYS A 368 30.39 33.42 -45.31
CA LYS A 368 30.96 32.67 -44.18
C LYS A 368 30.55 31.19 -44.16
N LEU A 369 29.33 30.87 -44.61
CA LEU A 369 28.86 29.48 -44.66
C LEU A 369 29.55 28.64 -45.75
N CYS A 370 29.87 29.24 -46.89
CA CYS A 370 30.67 28.56 -47.92
C CYS A 370 32.13 28.49 -47.50
N LEU A 371 32.61 29.52 -46.81
CA LEU A 371 33.96 29.55 -46.24
C LEU A 371 34.20 28.41 -45.25
N ASP A 372 33.26 28.15 -44.32
CA ASP A 372 33.41 27.09 -43.31
C ASP A 372 33.33 25.66 -43.90
N LYS A 373 32.92 25.53 -45.17
CA LYS A 373 32.82 24.24 -45.87
C LYS A 373 34.04 23.92 -46.75
N ILE A 374 34.91 24.89 -46.95
CA ILE A 374 36.21 24.78 -47.63
C ILE A 374 37.27 24.49 -46.57
#